data_AF-A0A645GP24-F1
#
_entry.id   AF-A0A645GP24-F1
#
_cell.length_a   1.000
_cell.length_b   1.000
_cell.length_c   1.000
_cell.angle_alpha   90.00
_cell.angle_beta   90.00
_cell.angle_gamma   90.00
#
_symmetry.space_group_name_H-M   'P 1'
#
loop_
_entity.id
_entity.type
_entity.pdbx_description
1 polymer ?
#
loop_
_entity_poly.entity_id
_entity_poly.type
_entity_poly.pdbx_seq_one_letter_code
_entity_poly.pdbx_strand_id
1 'polypeptide(L)'
;MIYQTGDYPDGNKRVWADLLSSEGGYTSRNVFACPGLKPTADKVQTNHTPSGMTYTGYGYNFRYLGSFMARSSSNHTPAKLSRIRYPSQCYLALDTNQGAGTSIGIFRVTEILSSVPTTNGFPDARHSGGLNILFVDGHVEWRKVTAANPYLELGSGGISTADVSPGKRNWSGGRLD
;
A
#
# COMPACT_ATOMS: atom_id res chain seq x y z
N MET A 1 0.96 -1.90 -15.04
CA MET A 1 0.74 -1.21 -13.76
C MET A 1 0.91 -2.24 -12.65
N ILE A 2 1.74 -2.00 -11.64
CA ILE A 2 2.10 -3.04 -10.66
C ILE A 2 1.05 -3.19 -9.53
N TYR A 3 0.30 -2.13 -9.18
CA TYR A 3 -0.62 -2.23 -8.05
C TYR A 3 -1.94 -2.92 -8.38
N GLN A 4 -2.46 -2.72 -9.60
CA GLN A 4 -3.62 -3.40 -10.15
C GLN A 4 -3.50 -3.39 -11.67
N THR A 5 -3.80 -4.50 -12.33
CA THR A 5 -3.80 -4.55 -13.79
C THR A 5 -5.14 -4.10 -14.35
N GLY A 6 -5.17 -3.76 -15.64
CA GLY A 6 -6.43 -3.77 -16.39
C GLY A 6 -6.99 -5.18 -16.48
N ASP A 7 -8.08 -5.34 -17.24
CA ASP A 7 -8.70 -6.65 -17.45
C ASP A 7 -7.71 -7.56 -18.18
N TYR A 8 -7.42 -8.73 -17.60
CA TYR A 8 -6.68 -9.79 -18.28
C TYR A 8 -7.57 -10.48 -19.33
N PRO A 9 -7.00 -11.30 -20.23
CA PRO A 9 -7.79 -12.11 -21.16
C PRO A 9 -8.85 -13.00 -20.47
N ASP A 10 -8.66 -13.33 -19.19
CA ASP A 10 -9.60 -14.09 -18.37
C ASP A 10 -10.69 -13.22 -17.71
N GLY A 11 -10.71 -11.91 -17.98
CA GLY A 11 -11.64 -10.94 -17.39
C GLY A 11 -11.35 -10.58 -15.93
N ASN A 12 -10.31 -11.15 -15.33
CA ASN A 12 -9.95 -10.90 -13.93
C ASN A 12 -8.86 -9.83 -13.84
N LYS A 13 -8.76 -9.19 -12.68
CA LYS A 13 -7.68 -8.26 -12.35
C LYS A 13 -6.63 -8.97 -11.52
N ARG A 14 -5.41 -8.47 -11.58
CA ARG A 14 -4.29 -8.87 -10.72
C ARG A 14 -3.86 -7.67 -9.89
N VAL A 15 -3.50 -7.87 -8.63
CA VAL A 15 -2.84 -6.85 -7.81
C VAL A 15 -1.38 -7.21 -7.59
N TRP A 16 -0.61 -6.30 -6.99
CA TRP A 16 0.84 -6.48 -6.79
C TRP A 16 1.21 -7.83 -6.13
N ALA A 17 0.40 -8.29 -5.17
CA ALA A 17 0.59 -9.59 -4.53
C ALA A 17 0.40 -10.77 -5.51
N ASP A 18 -0.61 -10.72 -6.40
CA ASP A 18 -0.79 -11.75 -7.44
C ASP A 18 0.37 -11.75 -8.42
N LEU A 19 0.81 -10.54 -8.84
CA LEU A 19 1.90 -10.36 -9.80
C LEU A 19 3.22 -10.94 -9.29
N LEU A 20 3.50 -10.77 -7.99
CA LEU A 20 4.70 -11.32 -7.37
C LEU A 20 4.57 -12.81 -7.04
N SER A 21 3.36 -13.31 -6.79
CA SER A 21 3.15 -14.70 -6.41
C SER A 21 2.72 -15.59 -7.57
N SER A 22 1.44 -15.55 -7.92
CA SER A 22 0.80 -16.55 -8.80
C SER A 22 1.17 -16.35 -10.26
N GLU A 23 1.33 -15.10 -10.67
CA GLU A 23 1.67 -14.77 -12.06
C GLU A 23 3.18 -14.79 -12.29
N GLY A 24 3.94 -14.18 -11.37
CA GLY A 24 5.40 -14.05 -11.51
C GLY A 24 6.19 -15.23 -10.96
N GLY A 25 5.62 -16.03 -10.06
CA GLY A 25 6.31 -17.16 -9.44
C GLY A 25 7.47 -16.78 -8.50
N TYR A 26 7.60 -15.50 -8.13
CA TYR A 26 8.73 -15.02 -7.32
C TYR A 26 8.59 -15.36 -5.84
N THR A 27 7.36 -15.55 -5.34
CA THR A 27 7.09 -15.86 -3.94
C THR A 27 5.75 -16.56 -3.73
N SER A 28 5.47 -17.03 -2.52
CA SER A 28 4.17 -17.61 -2.15
C SER A 28 3.14 -16.53 -1.79
N ARG A 29 1.85 -16.81 -2.01
CA ARG A 29 0.74 -15.95 -1.54
C ARG A 29 0.77 -15.72 -0.03
N ASN A 30 1.25 -16.70 0.72
CA ASN A 30 1.27 -16.65 2.19
C ASN A 30 2.14 -15.52 2.74
N VAL A 31 3.13 -15.05 1.97
CA VAL A 31 4.02 -13.97 2.38
C VAL A 31 3.28 -12.63 2.48
N PHE A 32 2.12 -12.51 1.82
CA PHE A 32 1.26 -11.32 1.89
C PHE A 32 0.21 -11.39 3.01
N ALA A 33 0.16 -12.49 3.75
CA ALA A 33 -0.76 -12.68 4.88
C ALA A 33 -0.06 -12.32 6.19
N CYS A 34 -0.60 -11.33 6.91
CA CYS A 34 -0.15 -11.00 8.25
C CYS A 34 -0.91 -11.85 9.28
N PRO A 35 -0.24 -12.64 10.14
CA PRO A 35 -0.91 -13.42 11.20
C PRO A 35 -1.62 -12.55 12.25
N GLY A 36 -1.20 -11.29 12.41
CA GLY A 36 -1.84 -10.33 13.31
C GLY A 36 -3.17 -9.78 12.78
N LEU A 37 -3.45 -9.94 11.47
CA LEU A 37 -4.73 -9.61 10.88
C LEU A 37 -5.60 -10.88 10.88
N LYS A 38 -6.74 -10.84 11.59
CA LYS A 38 -7.66 -11.97 11.75
C LYS A 38 -8.91 -11.77 10.87
N PRO A 39 -8.82 -12.05 9.55
CA PRO A 39 -9.93 -11.79 8.64
C PRO A 39 -11.10 -12.73 8.90
N THR A 40 -12.27 -12.33 8.41
CA THR A 40 -13.43 -13.23 8.30
C THR A 40 -13.21 -14.27 7.20
N ALA A 41 -13.98 -15.36 7.24
CA ALA A 41 -13.84 -16.48 6.30
C ALA A 41 -14.04 -16.08 4.82
N ASP A 42 -14.78 -14.99 4.55
CA ASP A 42 -15.03 -14.46 3.21
C ASP A 42 -13.99 -13.42 2.74
N LYS A 43 -13.05 -13.01 3.62
CA LYS A 43 -12.02 -11.97 3.37
C LYS A 43 -10.61 -12.46 3.61
N VAL A 44 -10.34 -13.72 3.25
CA VAL A 44 -9.04 -14.36 3.42
C VAL A 44 -7.94 -13.61 2.65
N GLN A 45 -6.81 -13.34 3.33
CA GLN A 45 -5.72 -12.53 2.79
C GLN A 45 -5.04 -13.13 1.56
N THR A 46 -5.07 -14.46 1.44
CA THR A 46 -4.42 -15.23 0.36
C THR A 46 -5.38 -15.61 -0.78
N ASN A 47 -6.66 -15.26 -0.67
CA ASN A 47 -7.64 -15.65 -1.67
C ASN A 47 -7.55 -14.75 -2.91
N HIS A 48 -7.53 -15.40 -4.07
CA HIS A 48 -7.69 -14.73 -5.35
C HIS A 48 -9.18 -14.55 -5.64
N THR A 49 -9.58 -13.32 -5.94
CA THR A 49 -10.93 -12.97 -6.41
C THR A 49 -10.83 -12.48 -7.86
N PRO A 50 -11.94 -12.28 -8.59
CA PRO A 50 -11.90 -11.60 -9.88
C PRO A 50 -11.24 -10.21 -9.85
N SER A 51 -11.12 -9.59 -8.68
CA SER A 51 -10.41 -8.31 -8.49
C SER A 51 -8.94 -8.48 -8.06
N GLY A 52 -8.44 -9.70 -7.93
CA GLY A 52 -7.12 -10.05 -7.38
C GLY A 52 -7.14 -10.37 -5.88
N MET A 53 -5.96 -10.58 -5.31
CA MET A 53 -5.70 -10.73 -3.87
C MET A 53 -5.85 -9.39 -3.14
N THR A 54 -7.07 -8.91 -2.99
CA THR A 54 -7.33 -7.54 -2.51
C THR A 54 -7.28 -7.37 -0.99
N TYR A 55 -7.25 -8.45 -0.22
CA TYR A 55 -7.34 -8.42 1.25
C TYR A 55 -6.02 -8.70 1.97
N THR A 56 -4.88 -8.42 1.35
CA THR A 56 -3.55 -8.66 1.94
C THR A 56 -3.32 -7.85 3.21
N GLY A 57 -2.47 -8.35 4.11
CA GLY A 57 -2.09 -7.64 5.34
C GLY A 57 -1.23 -6.41 5.09
N TYR A 58 -0.66 -6.31 3.90
CA TYR A 58 0.21 -5.21 3.46
C TYR A 58 -0.42 -4.46 2.29
N GLY A 59 -0.33 -3.14 2.33
CA GLY A 59 -0.77 -2.25 1.27
C GLY A 59 0.41 -1.70 0.49
N TYR A 60 0.31 -1.70 -0.85
CA TYR A 60 1.28 -1.09 -1.73
C TYR A 60 1.01 0.40 -1.93
N ASN A 61 2.07 1.21 -1.98
CA ASN A 61 2.01 2.65 -2.22
C ASN A 61 1.59 2.96 -3.68
N PHE A 62 0.28 2.94 -3.93
CA PHE A 62 -0.21 2.95 -5.30
C PHE A 62 -0.26 4.34 -5.92
N ARG A 63 -0.43 5.42 -5.15
CA ARG A 63 -0.59 6.79 -5.71
C ARG A 63 0.72 7.45 -6.12
N TYR A 64 1.85 7.02 -5.53
CA TYR A 64 3.18 7.54 -5.86
C TYR A 64 4.09 6.54 -6.57
N LEU A 65 3.98 5.24 -6.32
CA LEU A 65 4.81 4.23 -6.99
C LEU A 65 4.03 3.42 -8.01
N GLY A 66 2.80 3.04 -7.69
CA GLY A 66 1.93 2.29 -8.60
C GLY A 66 1.35 3.11 -9.75
N SER A 67 1.28 4.43 -9.57
CA SER A 67 0.67 5.41 -10.47
C SER A 67 1.25 6.79 -10.16
N PHE A 68 0.74 7.85 -10.82
CA PHE A 68 1.02 9.25 -10.49
C PHE A 68 -0.23 9.97 -9.97
N MET A 69 -1.20 9.19 -9.45
CA MET A 69 -2.51 9.67 -8.98
C MET A 69 -2.46 10.56 -7.74
N ALA A 70 -1.31 10.62 -7.06
CA ALA A 70 -1.12 11.60 -5.99
C ALA A 70 -1.05 13.05 -6.50
N ARG A 71 -0.61 13.24 -7.76
CA ARG A 71 -0.48 14.57 -8.38
C ARG A 71 -1.51 14.81 -9.49
N SER A 72 -1.86 13.78 -10.24
CA SER A 72 -2.85 13.85 -11.31
C SER A 72 -3.71 12.60 -11.28
N SER A 73 -4.98 12.73 -10.91
CA SER A 73 -5.90 11.60 -10.70
C SER A 73 -6.11 10.74 -11.95
N SER A 74 -5.88 11.28 -13.14
CA SER A 74 -5.95 10.55 -14.43
C SER A 74 -4.61 9.92 -14.84
N ASN A 75 -3.50 10.24 -14.17
CA ASN A 75 -2.19 9.72 -14.53
C ASN A 75 -1.88 8.41 -13.77
N HIS A 76 -2.05 7.32 -14.50
CA HIS A 76 -1.90 5.96 -14.03
C HIS A 76 -0.48 5.39 -14.20
N THR A 77 0.50 6.23 -14.56
CA THR A 77 1.86 5.79 -14.88
C THR A 77 2.65 5.39 -13.62
N PRO A 78 3.13 4.14 -13.49
CA PRO A 78 3.94 3.74 -12.36
C PRO A 78 5.30 4.45 -12.34
N ALA A 79 5.92 4.54 -11.17
CA ALA A 79 7.27 5.06 -11.05
C ALA A 79 8.30 4.06 -11.58
N LYS A 80 9.30 4.56 -12.29
CA LYS A 80 10.56 3.83 -12.49
C LYS A 80 11.48 4.12 -11.31
N LEU A 81 12.33 3.17 -10.92
CA LEU A 81 13.30 3.38 -9.84
C LEU A 81 14.18 4.60 -10.11
N SER A 82 14.58 4.84 -11.37
CA SER A 82 15.35 6.02 -11.79
C SER A 82 14.66 7.37 -11.56
N ARG A 83 13.35 7.38 -11.28
CA ARG A 83 12.60 8.60 -10.93
C ARG A 83 12.53 8.83 -9.42
N ILE A 84 13.01 7.91 -8.59
CA ILE A 84 12.94 8.01 -7.13
C ILE A 84 14.28 8.53 -6.62
N ARG A 85 14.29 9.79 -6.12
CA ARG A 85 15.50 10.46 -5.66
C ARG A 85 16.01 9.93 -4.32
N TYR A 86 15.09 9.54 -3.43
CA TYR A 86 15.40 9.10 -2.06
C TYR A 86 14.74 7.73 -1.78
N PRO A 87 15.24 6.64 -2.37
CA PRO A 87 14.63 5.32 -2.22
C PRO A 87 14.63 4.83 -0.75
N SER A 88 15.66 5.17 0.03
CA SER A 88 15.76 4.85 1.46
C SER A 88 14.80 5.64 2.37
N GLN A 89 14.04 6.59 1.84
CA GLN A 89 12.97 7.26 2.59
C GLN A 89 11.59 6.86 2.07
N CYS A 90 11.51 6.25 0.90
CA CYS A 90 10.26 6.01 0.21
C CYS A 90 9.61 4.70 0.65
N TYR A 91 8.40 4.78 1.19
CA TYR A 91 7.59 3.62 1.54
C TYR A 91 7.14 2.90 0.27
N LEU A 92 7.48 1.62 0.18
CA LEU A 92 7.03 0.71 -0.88
C LEU A 92 5.71 0.04 -0.46
N ALA A 93 5.71 -0.57 0.72
CA ALA A 93 4.56 -1.25 1.31
C ALA A 93 4.61 -1.17 2.84
N LEU A 94 3.45 -1.26 3.49
CA LEU A 94 3.35 -1.25 4.95
C LEU A 94 2.10 -1.98 5.45
N ASP A 95 2.05 -2.29 6.74
CA ASP A 95 0.89 -2.90 7.38
C ASP A 95 -0.38 -2.08 7.14
N THR A 96 -1.39 -2.66 6.49
CA THR A 96 -2.59 -1.91 6.06
C THR A 96 -3.87 -2.69 6.31
N ASN A 97 -4.97 -1.99 6.60
CA ASN A 97 -6.33 -2.53 6.70
C ASN A 97 -7.36 -1.59 6.04
N GLN A 98 -8.63 -1.95 6.09
CA GLN A 98 -9.75 -1.15 5.56
C GLN A 98 -10.24 -0.02 6.48
N GLY A 99 -9.49 0.40 7.50
CA GLY A 99 -9.87 1.44 8.46
C GLY A 99 -9.57 1.08 9.91
N ALA A 100 -9.55 2.08 10.80
CA ALA A 100 -9.24 1.87 12.21
C ALA A 100 -10.11 0.76 12.84
N GLY A 101 -9.45 -0.21 13.50
CA GLY A 101 -10.12 -1.31 14.21
C GLY A 101 -10.63 -2.47 13.36
N THR A 102 -10.52 -2.42 12.02
CA THR A 102 -10.91 -3.56 11.18
C THR A 102 -9.84 -4.64 11.12
N SER A 103 -10.28 -5.89 10.98
CA SER A 103 -9.42 -7.04 10.71
C SER A 103 -9.38 -7.44 9.23
N ILE A 104 -9.86 -6.56 8.34
CA ILE A 104 -9.87 -6.80 6.89
C ILE A 104 -8.70 -6.06 6.25
N GLY A 105 -7.82 -6.81 5.57
CA GLY A 105 -6.64 -6.28 4.91
C GLY A 105 -6.99 -5.50 3.64
N ILE A 106 -6.02 -4.81 3.08
CA ILE A 106 -6.19 -4.14 1.78
C ILE A 106 -4.86 -3.99 1.05
N PHE A 107 -4.86 -4.36 -0.23
CA PHE A 107 -3.69 -4.42 -1.10
C PHE A 107 -3.03 -3.08 -1.44
N ARG A 108 -3.62 -1.96 -1.04
CA ARG A 108 -3.14 -0.62 -1.42
C ARG A 108 -3.24 0.33 -0.24
N VAL A 109 -2.34 1.29 -0.20
CA VAL A 109 -2.31 2.34 0.83
C VAL A 109 -2.08 3.71 0.18
N THR A 110 -2.68 4.74 0.78
CA THR A 110 -2.49 6.15 0.40
C THR A 110 -1.82 6.93 1.51
N GLU A 111 -1.31 8.10 1.15
CA GLU A 111 -0.72 9.07 2.06
C GLU A 111 -1.75 9.83 2.90
N ILE A 112 -3.05 9.70 2.65
CA ILE A 112 -4.07 10.51 3.31
C ILE A 112 -4.98 9.65 4.19
N LEU A 113 -5.44 10.25 5.29
CA LEU A 113 -6.55 9.71 6.04
C LEU A 113 -7.82 9.81 5.17
N SER A 114 -8.26 8.68 4.64
CA SER A 114 -9.44 8.62 3.77
C SER A 114 -10.72 8.47 4.58
N SER A 115 -11.77 9.20 4.19
CA SER A 115 -13.14 8.95 4.67
C SER A 115 -13.73 7.63 4.14
N VAL A 116 -13.07 6.99 3.15
CA VAL A 116 -13.47 5.72 2.55
C VAL A 116 -12.30 4.72 2.58
N PRO A 117 -11.86 4.28 3.77
CA PRO A 117 -10.64 3.48 3.94
C PRO A 117 -10.74 2.07 3.33
N THR A 118 -11.96 1.56 3.09
CA THR A 118 -12.22 0.32 2.34
C THR A 118 -11.68 0.35 0.91
N THR A 119 -11.42 1.55 0.39
CA THR A 119 -10.81 1.74 -0.92
C THR A 119 -9.37 2.23 -0.79
N ASN A 120 -9.04 3.21 0.04
CA ASN A 120 -7.71 3.84 -0.01
C ASN A 120 -6.67 3.27 0.96
N GLY A 121 -7.08 2.31 1.80
CA GLY A 121 -6.26 1.65 2.78
C GLY A 121 -5.77 2.56 3.90
N PHE A 122 -5.73 2.00 5.10
CA PHE A 122 -5.38 2.67 6.33
C PHE A 122 -4.18 1.94 6.95
N PRO A 123 -3.06 2.64 7.24
CA PRO A 123 -1.93 2.05 7.96
C PRO A 123 -2.39 1.47 9.30
N ASP A 124 -2.09 0.21 9.57
CA ASP A 124 -2.61 -0.48 10.75
C ASP A 124 -1.52 -0.76 11.78
N ALA A 125 -1.56 -0.03 12.90
CA ALA A 125 -0.65 -0.12 14.03
C ALA A 125 -0.77 -1.43 14.86
N ARG A 126 -1.21 -2.53 14.24
CA ARG A 126 -1.52 -3.82 14.87
C ARG A 126 -0.34 -4.47 15.60
N HIS A 127 0.89 -4.09 15.26
CA HIS A 127 2.11 -4.70 15.80
C HIS A 127 2.67 -3.87 16.95
N SER A 128 2.13 -4.09 18.16
CA SER A 128 2.55 -3.39 19.39
C SER A 128 2.41 -1.85 19.29
N GLY A 129 1.39 -1.39 18.56
CA GLY A 129 1.15 0.04 18.32
C GLY A 129 2.12 0.65 17.30
N GLY A 130 2.61 -0.15 16.37
CA GLY A 130 3.49 0.31 15.29
C GLY A 130 3.25 -0.46 13.99
N LEU A 131 3.97 -0.02 12.95
CA LEU A 131 3.91 -0.50 11.57
C LEU A 131 5.26 -1.07 11.17
N ASN A 132 5.25 -2.20 10.49
CA ASN A 132 6.35 -2.64 9.64
C ASN A 132 6.22 -1.94 8.28
N ILE A 133 7.32 -1.36 7.83
CA ILE A 133 7.39 -0.58 6.60
C ILE A 133 8.55 -1.09 5.76
N LEU A 134 8.26 -1.50 4.53
CA LEU A 134 9.24 -1.82 3.51
C LEU A 134 9.53 -0.57 2.68
N PHE A 135 10.81 -0.25 2.50
CA PHE A 135 11.27 0.89 1.71
C PHE A 135 11.70 0.48 0.30
N VAL A 136 11.79 1.45 -0.61
CA VAL A 136 12.10 1.20 -2.04
C VAL A 136 13.50 0.63 -2.26
N ASP A 137 14.46 0.93 -1.38
CA ASP A 137 15.81 0.33 -1.41
C ASP A 137 15.86 -1.09 -0.80
N GLY A 138 14.73 -1.59 -0.29
CA GLY A 138 14.59 -2.96 0.21
C GLY A 138 14.80 -3.13 1.71
N HIS A 139 15.18 -2.09 2.47
CA HIS A 139 15.25 -2.22 3.92
C HIS A 139 13.85 -2.18 4.55
N VAL A 140 13.75 -2.70 5.77
CA VAL A 140 12.51 -2.73 6.55
C VAL A 140 12.74 -2.00 7.88
N GLU A 141 11.77 -1.21 8.30
CA GLU A 141 11.77 -0.51 9.58
C GLU A 141 10.46 -0.75 10.31
N TRP A 142 10.53 -0.89 11.64
CA TRP A 142 9.36 -0.78 12.50
C TRP A 142 9.23 0.66 13.00
N ARG A 143 8.05 1.27 12.86
CA ARG A 143 7.77 2.62 13.36
C ARG A 143 6.59 2.63 14.32
N LYS A 144 6.78 3.27 15.48
CA LYS A 144 5.69 3.60 16.39
C LYS A 144 4.79 4.64 15.72
N VAL A 145 3.48 4.42 15.78
CA VAL A 145 2.48 5.36 15.26
C VAL A 145 1.27 5.45 16.18
N THR A 146 0.50 6.51 16.06
CA THR A 146 -0.78 6.63 16.78
C THR A 146 -1.87 5.90 16.00
N ALA A 147 -2.47 4.86 16.57
CA ALA A 147 -3.48 4.03 15.88
C ALA A 147 -4.69 4.83 15.36
N ALA A 148 -5.08 5.91 16.04
CA ALA A 148 -6.17 6.78 15.61
C ALA A 148 -5.84 7.58 14.34
N ASN A 149 -4.58 7.99 14.18
CA ASN A 149 -4.14 8.75 13.01
C ASN A 149 -2.65 8.52 12.73
N PRO A 150 -2.27 7.39 12.12
CA PRO A 150 -0.85 7.04 11.85
C PRO A 150 -0.15 8.01 10.90
N TYR A 151 -0.90 8.81 10.16
CA TYR A 151 -0.40 9.73 9.16
C TYR A 151 0.37 10.92 9.76
N LEU A 152 0.16 11.20 11.06
CA LEU A 152 0.94 12.20 11.78
C LEU A 152 2.40 11.81 11.87
N GLU A 153 2.69 10.53 12.18
CA GLU A 153 4.05 10.02 12.27
C GLU A 153 4.62 9.55 10.92
N LEU A 154 3.75 9.17 9.97
CA LEU A 154 4.19 8.78 8.62
C LEU A 154 4.60 9.97 7.74
N GLY A 155 4.34 11.21 8.18
CA GLY A 155 4.82 12.44 7.54
C GLY A 155 3.83 13.07 6.55
N SER A 156 2.60 12.59 6.43
CA SER A 156 1.62 13.17 5.51
C SER A 156 0.61 14.13 6.15
N GLY A 157 0.65 14.29 7.49
CA GLY A 157 -0.08 15.35 8.20
C GLY A 157 -1.59 15.15 8.29
N GLY A 158 -2.12 14.00 7.86
CA GLY A 158 -3.49 13.56 8.15
C GLY A 158 -4.64 14.31 7.47
N ILE A 159 -4.42 15.38 6.70
CA ILE A 159 -5.51 16.15 6.05
C ILE A 159 -5.18 16.47 4.58
N SER A 160 -6.20 16.29 3.74
CA SER A 160 -6.22 16.38 2.28
C SER A 160 -5.63 17.65 1.67
N THR A 161 -4.66 17.49 0.78
CA THR A 161 -4.72 17.80 -0.68
C THR A 161 -3.32 17.56 -1.26
N ALA A 162 -3.15 17.70 -2.57
CA ALA A 162 -1.95 17.43 -3.36
C ALA A 162 -0.73 18.31 -3.00
N ASP A 163 -0.35 18.37 -1.73
CA ASP A 163 0.78 19.17 -1.30
C ASP A 163 2.10 18.46 -1.58
N VAL A 164 3.03 19.13 -2.25
CA VAL A 164 4.42 18.71 -2.47
C VAL A 164 5.28 18.93 -1.22
N SER A 165 4.65 18.98 -0.05
CA SER A 165 5.28 19.32 1.21
C SER A 165 6.37 18.30 1.59
N PRO A 166 7.43 18.74 2.28
CA PRO A 166 8.58 17.91 2.66
C PRO A 166 8.25 16.56 3.32
N GLY A 167 7.11 16.46 4.00
CA GLY A 167 6.64 15.24 4.67
C GLY A 167 6.14 14.14 3.73
N LYS A 168 5.67 14.49 2.52
CA LYS A 168 5.31 13.51 1.49
C LYS A 168 6.52 12.89 0.80
N ARG A 169 7.75 13.25 1.17
CA ARG A 169 8.96 12.55 0.73
C ARG A 169 8.96 11.09 1.16
N ASN A 170 8.40 10.79 2.32
CA ASN A 170 8.26 9.42 2.79
C ASN A 170 7.38 8.57 1.85
N TRP A 171 6.37 9.20 1.22
CA TRP A 171 5.48 8.52 0.28
C TRP A 171 5.96 8.58 -1.17
N SER A 172 6.60 9.68 -1.58
CA SER A 172 6.99 9.90 -2.97
C SER A 172 8.43 9.52 -3.29
N GLY A 173 9.29 9.43 -2.28
CA GLY A 173 10.74 9.32 -2.47
C GLY A 173 11.35 10.47 -3.27
N GLY A 174 10.67 11.63 -3.29
CA GLY A 174 11.05 12.75 -4.16
C GLY A 174 10.86 12.45 -5.65
N ARG A 175 9.83 11.66 -6.02
CA ARG A 175 9.57 11.26 -7.40
C ARG A 175 9.63 12.44 -8.36
N LEU A 176 10.49 12.29 -9.37
CA LEU A 176 10.63 13.20 -10.49
C LEU A 176 9.53 12.98 -11.52
N ASP A 177 9.14 14.08 -12.15
CA ASP A 177 8.06 14.20 -13.13
C ASP A 177 8.47 13.56 -14.46
#